data_AF-A0A4D4L0D0-F1
#
_entry.id   AF-A0A4D4L0D0-F1
#
_cell.length_a   1.000
_cell.length_b   1.000
_cell.length_c   1.000
_cell.angle_alpha   90.00
_cell.angle_beta   90.00
_cell.angle_gamma   90.00
#
_symmetry.space_group_name_H-M   'P 1'
#
loop_
_entity.id
_entity.type
_entity.pdbx_description
1 polymer ?
#
loop_
_entity_poly.entity_id
_entity_poly.type
_entity_poly.pdbx_seq_one_letter_code
_entity_poly.pdbx_strand_id
1 'polypeptide(L)'
;MGAVETNEFGHVLDFIESPPSPYLINAGVYVFSAAFTALLPDRGDHERTTFPRLARERRLAGFPLPQGAYWRAIDTAKDLTEAAKELAAGPPPHGHGPFDTTPVPHG
;
A
#
# COMPACT_ATOMS: atom_id res chain seq x y z
N MET A 1 -12.14 5.56 6.12
CA MET A 1 -12.55 6.98 6.03
C MET A 1 -13.24 7.17 4.69
N GLY A 2 -14.46 7.71 4.68
CA GLY A 2 -15.26 7.89 3.46
C GLY A 2 -15.09 9.25 2.79
N ALA A 3 -15.49 9.34 1.52
CA ALA A 3 -15.61 10.56 0.73
C ALA A 3 -17.08 10.87 0.45
N VAL A 4 -17.36 12.10 0.05
CA VAL A 4 -18.73 12.59 -0.18
C VAL A 4 -18.84 13.05 -1.62
N GLU A 5 -19.82 12.52 -2.36
CA GLU A 5 -20.13 12.99 -3.70
C GLU A 5 -21.08 14.19 -3.63
N THR A 6 -20.81 15.23 -4.42
CA THR A 6 -21.65 16.44 -4.47
C THR A 6 -21.96 16.82 -5.92
N ASN A 7 -23.15 17.39 -6.15
CA ASN A 7 -23.49 17.94 -7.48
C ASN A 7 -22.78 19.27 -7.77
N GLU A 8 -22.99 19.82 -8.96
CA GLU A 8 -22.42 21.10 -9.43
C GLU A 8 -22.84 22.33 -8.60
N PHE A 9 -23.85 22.19 -7.74
CA PHE A 9 -24.32 23.22 -6.81
C PHE A 9 -23.85 22.98 -5.36
N GLY A 10 -23.05 21.94 -5.12
CA GLY A 10 -22.45 21.63 -3.81
C GLY A 10 -23.37 20.87 -2.85
N HIS A 11 -24.50 20.34 -3.31
CA HIS A 11 -25.34 19.47 -2.48
C HIS A 11 -24.75 18.08 -2.40
N VAL A 12 -24.64 17.56 -1.18
CA VAL A 12 -24.22 16.17 -0.92
C VAL A 12 -25.24 15.20 -1.52
N LEU A 13 -24.77 14.37 -2.44
CA LEU A 13 -25.54 13.34 -3.12
C LEU A 13 -25.39 11.99 -2.45
N ASP A 14 -24.19 11.64 -1.98
CA ASP A 14 -23.92 10.35 -1.35
C ASP A 14 -22.66 10.38 -0.45
N PHE A 15 -22.56 9.43 0.48
CA PHE A 15 -21.38 9.17 1.31
C PHE A 15 -20.76 7.84 0.88
N ILE A 16 -19.66 7.92 0.12
CA ILE A 16 -18.95 6.77 -0.43
C ILE A 16 -17.87 6.33 0.55
N GLU A 17 -17.99 5.13 1.10
CA GLU A 17 -16.92 4.53 1.88
C GLU A 17 -15.84 3.95 0.95
N SER A 18 -14.59 4.44 1.08
CA SER A 18 -13.42 4.05 0.27
C SER A 18 -13.58 4.26 -1.24
N PRO A 19 -13.54 5.51 -1.74
CA PRO A 19 -13.41 5.72 -3.18
C PRO A 19 -12.08 5.14 -3.69
N PRO A 20 -12.05 4.44 -4.83
CA PRO A 20 -10.78 4.12 -5.48
C PRO A 20 -10.20 5.43 -6.03
N SER A 21 -9.07 5.89 -5.50
CA SER A 21 -8.43 7.14 -5.92
C SER A 21 -6.93 7.14 -5.56
N PRO A 22 -6.08 7.94 -6.23
CA PRO A 22 -4.72 7.62 -6.70
C PRO A 22 -3.61 7.57 -5.64
N TYR A 23 -3.96 7.41 -4.36
CA TYR A 23 -2.98 7.42 -3.27
C TYR A 23 -2.38 6.03 -3.05
N LEU A 24 -1.05 5.99 -2.94
CA LEU A 24 -0.35 4.81 -2.46
C LEU A 24 -0.74 4.57 -1.01
N ILE A 25 -1.22 3.35 -0.73
CA ILE A 25 -1.54 2.89 0.62
C ILE A 25 -0.27 2.29 1.22
N ASN A 26 -0.04 2.56 2.51
CA ASN A 26 1.03 1.90 3.24
C ASN A 26 0.73 0.40 3.38
N ALA A 27 1.59 -0.44 2.80
CA ALA A 27 1.41 -1.88 2.78
C ALA A 27 1.76 -2.56 4.13
N GLY A 28 2.29 -1.82 5.11
CA GLY A 28 2.74 -2.35 6.39
C GLY A 28 4.05 -3.14 6.32
N VAL A 29 4.82 -3.00 5.22
CA VAL A 29 6.11 -3.68 5.00
C VAL A 29 7.23 -2.64 4.99
N TYR A 30 8.24 -2.87 5.82
CA TYR A 30 9.35 -1.93 6.00
C TYR A 30 10.70 -2.63 5.99
N VAL A 31 11.69 -1.96 5.39
CA VAL A 31 13.10 -2.39 5.39
C VAL A 31 13.94 -1.25 5.94
N PHE A 32 14.58 -1.49 7.08
CA PHE A 32 15.42 -0.50 7.75
C PHE A 32 16.76 -1.11 8.17
N SER A 33 17.80 -0.27 8.25
CA SER A 33 19.01 -0.64 8.99
C SER A 33 18.72 -0.79 10.49
N ALA A 34 19.54 -1.55 11.21
CA ALA A 34 19.39 -1.76 12.65
C ALA A 34 19.31 -0.46 13.47
N ALA A 35 19.98 0.60 13.00
CA ALA A 35 19.97 1.92 13.65
C ALA A 35 18.58 2.57 13.73
N PHE A 36 17.60 2.11 12.95
CA PHE A 36 16.22 2.59 13.02
C PHE A 36 15.56 2.33 14.37
N THR A 37 15.95 1.26 15.08
CA THR A 37 15.41 0.92 16.41
C THR A 37 15.55 2.07 17.41
N ALA A 38 16.67 2.81 17.36
CA ALA A 38 16.92 3.97 18.22
C ALA A 38 16.07 5.21 17.85
N LEU A 39 15.33 5.16 16.74
CA LEU A 39 14.45 6.23 16.27
C LEU A 39 12.98 5.95 16.61
N LEU A 40 12.66 4.78 17.15
CA LEU A 40 11.31 4.44 17.59
C LEU A 40 10.96 5.23 18.86
N PRO A 41 9.70 5.64 19.03
CA PRO A 41 9.26 6.24 20.27
C PRO A 41 9.25 5.19 21.39
N ASP A 42 9.54 5.61 22.62
CA ASP A 42 9.43 4.73 23.79
C ASP A 42 8.00 4.17 23.97
N ARG A 43 6.98 4.99 23.63
CA ARG A 43 5.57 4.59 23.60
C ARG A 43 4.82 5.28 22.47
N GLY A 44 3.89 4.55 21.85
CA GLY A 44 3.00 5.06 20.83
C GLY A 44 3.40 4.63 19.42
N ASP A 45 2.80 5.29 18.43
CA ASP A 45 2.90 4.86 17.03
C ASP A 45 3.96 5.66 16.26
N HIS A 46 4.95 4.94 15.76
CA HIS A 46 5.98 5.43 14.85
C HIS A 46 5.42 6.02 13.54
N GLU A 47 4.25 5.57 13.07
CA GLU A 47 3.61 6.11 11.86
C GLU A 47 3.08 7.54 12.07
N ARG A 48 2.81 7.92 13.32
CA ARG A 48 2.35 9.26 13.70
C ARG A 48 3.48 10.21 14.07
N THR A 49 4.69 9.68 14.29
CA THR A 49 5.82 10.44 14.85
C THR A 49 7.11 10.26 14.02
N THR A 50 7.75 9.09 14.11
CA THR A 50 9.03 8.78 13.47
C THR A 50 8.95 8.87 11.94
N PHE A 51 7.96 8.27 11.29
CA PHE A 51 7.85 8.29 9.83
C PHE A 51 7.62 9.71 9.26
N PRO A 52 6.68 10.53 9.77
CA PRO A 52 6.54 11.91 9.32
C PRO A 52 7.81 12.74 9.50
N ARG A 53 8.60 12.49 10.56
CA ARG A 53 9.89 13.16 10.75
C ARG A 53 10.91 12.71 9.68
N LEU A 54 11.09 11.41 9.50
CA LEU A 54 12.04 10.87 8.52
C LEU A 54 11.68 11.25 7.08
N ALA A 55 10.39 11.32 6.74
CA ALA A 55 9.92 11.80 5.44
C ALA A 55 10.31 13.27 5.21
N ARG A 56 10.12 14.16 6.20
CA ARG A 56 10.56 15.58 6.12
C ARG A 56 12.08 15.71 6.00
N GLU A 57 12.82 14.84 6.69
CA GLU A 57 14.28 14.75 6.62
C GLU A 57 14.78 14.08 5.33
N ARG A 58 13.90 13.61 4.43
CA ARG A 58 14.23 12.85 3.21
C ARG A 58 15.03 11.57 3.48
N ARG A 59 14.77 10.93 4.61
CA ARG A 59 15.40 9.67 5.07
C ARG A 59 14.46 8.46 5.01
N LEU A 60 13.29 8.63 4.41
CA LEU A 60 12.30 7.59 4.17
C LEU A 60 11.90 7.61 2.69
N ALA A 61 11.91 6.45 2.06
CA ALA A 61 11.51 6.27 0.66
C ALA A 61 10.35 5.28 0.56
N GLY A 62 9.47 5.49 -0.42
CA GLY A 62 8.40 4.54 -0.76
C GLY A 62 8.84 3.58 -1.87
N PHE A 63 8.43 2.32 -1.77
CA PHE A 63 8.60 1.32 -2.82
C PHE A 63 7.21 0.83 -3.28
N PRO A 64 6.76 1.21 -4.49
CA PRO A 64 5.45 0.78 -4.97
C PRO A 64 5.46 -0.71 -5.30
N LEU A 65 4.38 -1.43 -4.97
CA LEU A 65 4.21 -2.80 -5.42
C LEU A 65 4.01 -2.84 -6.95
N PRO A 66 4.53 -3.86 -7.64
CA PRO A 66 4.30 -4.03 -9.08
C PRO A 66 2.81 -4.09 -9.41
N GLN A 67 2.44 -3.61 -10.60
CA GLN A 67 1.08 -3.76 -11.09
C GLN A 67 0.67 -5.23 -11.12
N GLY A 68 -0.50 -5.56 -10.55
CA GLY A 68 -0.99 -6.93 -10.45
C GLY A 68 -0.40 -7.73 -9.28
N ALA A 69 0.44 -7.14 -8.44
CA ALA A 69 0.82 -7.74 -7.18
C ALA A 69 -0.41 -7.90 -6.27
N TYR A 70 -0.53 -9.07 -5.64
CA TYR A 70 -1.57 -9.32 -4.66
C TYR A 70 -1.17 -8.72 -3.30
N TRP A 71 -2.04 -7.88 -2.75
CA TRP A 71 -1.92 -7.36 -1.39
C TRP A 71 -3.32 -7.23 -0.77
N ARG A 72 -3.45 -7.63 0.49
CA ARG A 72 -4.71 -7.56 1.24
C ARG A 72 -4.43 -7.32 2.72
N ALA A 73 -5.19 -6.44 3.35
CA ALA A 73 -5.28 -6.36 4.80
C ALA A 73 -6.16 -7.50 5.35
N ILE A 74 -5.79 -8.06 6.50
CA ILE A 74 -6.57 -9.10 7.19
C ILE A 74 -6.90 -8.58 8.59
N ASP A 75 -8.13 -8.10 8.76
CA ASP A 75 -8.60 -7.57 10.04
C ASP A 75 -9.60 -8.52 10.71
N THR A 76 -10.25 -9.39 9.93
CA THR A 76 -11.27 -10.32 10.41
C THR A 76 -11.03 -11.76 9.95
N ALA A 77 -11.67 -12.72 10.62
CA ALA A 77 -11.66 -14.12 10.20
C ALA A 77 -12.27 -14.33 8.78
N LYS A 78 -13.21 -13.46 8.39
CA LYS A 78 -13.76 -13.46 7.03
C LYS A 78 -12.68 -13.07 6.01
N ASP A 79 -11.88 -12.04 6.29
CA ASP A 79 -10.80 -11.61 5.40
C ASP A 79 -9.76 -12.70 5.20
N LEU A 80 -9.41 -13.42 6.28
CA LEU A 80 -8.52 -14.57 6.21
C LEU A 80 -9.07 -15.68 5.30
N THR A 81 -10.37 -15.95 5.41
CA THR A 81 -11.05 -16.98 4.60
C THR A 81 -11.08 -16.59 3.12
N GLU A 82 -11.35 -15.32 2.81
CA GLU A 82 -11.32 -14.83 1.42
C GLU A 82 -9.91 -14.80 0.85
N ALA A 83 -8.91 -14.37 1.64
CA ALA A 83 -7.51 -14.41 1.22
C ALA A 83 -7.06 -15.84 0.84
N ALA A 84 -7.46 -16.85 1.62
CA ALA A 84 -7.14 -18.24 1.32
C ALA A 84 -7.76 -18.71 -0.02
N LYS A 85 -9.00 -18.31 -0.32
CA LYS A 85 -9.66 -18.63 -1.60
C LYS A 85 -8.97 -17.95 -2.78
N GLU A 86 -8.63 -16.68 -2.64
CA GLU A 86 -7.95 -15.89 -3.68
C GLU A 86 -6.57 -16.47 -4.00
N LEU A 87 -5.80 -16.87 -2.98
CA LEU A 87 -4.51 -17.54 -3.17
C LEU A 87 -4.65 -18.91 -3.83
N ALA A 88 -5.69 -19.68 -3.49
CA ALA A 88 -5.94 -20.99 -4.09
C ALA A 88 -6.39 -20.92 -5.55
N ALA A 89 -7.02 -19.81 -5.98
CA ALA A 89 -7.43 -19.58 -7.36
C ALA A 89 -6.25 -19.26 -8.30
N GLY A 90 -5.05 -19.02 -7.75
CA GLY A 90 -3.84 -18.63 -8.48
C GLY A 90 -3.79 -17.13 -8.79
N PRO A 91 -2.59 -16.56 -9.02
CA PRO A 91 -2.46 -15.16 -9.36
C PRO A 91 -3.12 -14.88 -10.73
N PRO A 92 -3.73 -13.68 -10.93
CA PRO A 92 -4.11 -13.25 -12.28
C PRO A 92 -2.87 -13.28 -13.20
N PRO A 93 -3.05 -13.53 -14.51
CA PRO A 93 -1.93 -13.62 -15.44
C PRO A 93 -1.06 -12.36 -15.32
N HIS A 94 0.23 -12.57 -15.04
CA HIS A 94 1.19 -11.49 -14.86
C HIS A 94 1.21 -10.58 -16.10
N GLY A 95 0.86 -9.31 -15.92
CA GLY A 95 1.27 -8.27 -16.87
C GLY A 95 2.77 -8.04 -16.70
N HIS A 96 3.50 -7.96 -17.81
CA HIS A 96 4.95 -7.76 -17.84
C HIS A 96 5.39 -6.63 -16.88
N GLY A 97 6.13 -7.00 -15.84
CA GLY A 97 6.76 -6.05 -14.92
C GLY A 97 8.02 -5.43 -15.54
N PRO A 98 8.54 -4.32 -14.98
CA PRO A 98 9.67 -3.57 -15.52
C PRO A 98 11.03 -4.29 -15.43
N PHE A 99 11.06 -5.50 -14.88
CA PHE A 99 12.25 -6.36 -14.78
C PHE A 99 11.98 -7.72 -15.44
N ASP A 100 11.60 -7.69 -16.71
CA ASP A 100 11.72 -8.87 -17.58
C ASP A 100 13.21 -9.11 -17.83
N THR A 101 13.75 -10.19 -17.26
CA THR A 101 15.17 -10.56 -17.38
C THR A 101 15.47 -11.30 -18.68
N THR A 102 14.65 -11.14 -19.72
CA THR A 102 14.97 -11.66 -21.04
C THR A 102 16.29 -11.03 -21.52
N PRO A 103 17.32 -11.84 -21.83
CA PRO A 103 18.58 -11.31 -22.31
C PRO A 103 18.37 -10.62 -23.66
N VAL A 104 18.82 -9.37 -23.79
CA VAL A 104 18.83 -8.67 -25.08
C VAL A 104 19.81 -9.40 -26.00
N PRO A 105 19.39 -9.86 -27.19
CA PRO A 105 20.31 -10.51 -28.12
C PRO A 105 21.30 -9.47 -28.64
N HIS A 106 22.58 -9.74 -28.46
CA HIS A 106 23.66 -8.98 -29.08
C HIS A 106 23.68 -9.29 -30.58
N GLY A 107 23.23 -8.33 -31.38
CA GLY A 107 23.52 -8.24 -32.82
C GLY A 107 24.75 -7.38 -33.07
#